data_AF-A0A7K0MYK5-F1
#
_entry.id   AF-A0A7K0MYK5-F1
#
_cell.length_a   1.000
_cell.length_b   1.000
_cell.length_c   1.000
_cell.angle_alpha   90.00
_cell.angle_beta   90.00
_cell.angle_gamma   90.00
#
_symmetry.space_group_name_H-M   'P 1'
#
loop_
_entity.id
_entity.type
_entity.pdbx_description
1 polymer ?
#
loop_
_entity_poly.entity_id
_entity_poly.type
_entity_poly.pdbx_seq_one_letter_code
_entity_poly.pdbx_strand_id
1 'polypeptide(L)'
;MPSQALAVAEHALLVERRPLTRAEVMAVANEPLELVPDLVGLAHRVRLQYCGDTVELESLINAKSGACPEDCAFCSQSVKFDTGVDVYAFLDLGEV
;
A
#
# COMPACT_ATOMS: atom_id res chain seq x y z
N MET A 1 -28.26 -2.50 -4.84
CA MET A 1 -27.97 -1.63 -6.00
C MET A 1 -26.46 -1.56 -6.10
N PRO A 2 -25.84 -1.80 -7.26
CA PRO A 2 -24.39 -1.66 -7.38
C PRO A 2 -23.99 -0.22 -7.05
N SER A 3 -22.92 -0.05 -6.26
CA SER A 3 -22.41 1.27 -5.93
C SER A 3 -22.05 2.02 -7.23
N GLN A 4 -22.54 3.26 -7.34
CA GLN A 4 -22.21 4.11 -8.47
C GLN A 4 -20.71 4.43 -8.50
N ALA A 5 -20.06 4.64 -7.33
CA ALA A 5 -18.64 4.94 -7.28
C ALA A 5 -17.80 3.74 -7.75
N LEU A 6 -18.13 2.53 -7.32
CA LEU A 6 -17.45 1.30 -7.77
C LEU A 6 -17.65 1.05 -9.26
N ALA A 7 -18.84 1.31 -9.80
CA ALA A 7 -19.11 1.19 -11.24
C ALA A 7 -18.30 2.20 -12.07
N VAL A 8 -18.21 3.45 -11.62
CA VAL A 8 -17.37 4.48 -12.25
C VAL A 8 -15.89 4.07 -12.17
N ALA A 9 -15.43 3.58 -11.02
CA ALA A 9 -14.06 3.15 -10.85
C ALA A 9 -13.71 1.96 -11.76
N GLU A 10 -14.62 1.00 -11.89
CA GLU A 10 -14.46 -0.15 -12.80
C GLU A 10 -14.32 0.31 -14.26
N HIS A 11 -15.21 1.20 -14.71
CA HIS A 11 -15.15 1.71 -16.08
C HIS A 11 -13.84 2.46 -16.35
N ALA A 12 -13.44 3.36 -15.45
CA ALA A 12 -12.21 4.12 -15.58
C ALA A 12 -10.96 3.22 -15.62
N LEU A 13 -10.88 2.22 -14.73
CA LEU A 13 -9.69 1.37 -14.56
C LEU A 13 -9.60 0.23 -15.58
N LEU A 14 -10.71 -0.38 -15.97
CA LEU A 14 -10.70 -1.56 -16.85
C LEU A 14 -11.06 -1.25 -18.30
N VAL A 15 -11.93 -0.26 -18.54
CA VAL A 15 -12.39 0.07 -19.90
C VAL A 15 -11.57 1.23 -20.48
N GLU A 16 -11.56 2.38 -19.80
CA GLU A 16 -10.83 3.57 -20.26
C GLU A 16 -9.31 3.46 -20.01
N ARG A 17 -8.91 2.59 -19.08
CA ARG A 17 -7.51 2.38 -18.65
C ARG A 17 -6.81 3.66 -18.23
N ARG A 18 -7.52 4.49 -17.45
CA ARG A 18 -6.97 5.71 -16.87
C ARG A 18 -6.95 5.64 -15.34
N PRO A 19 -6.06 6.40 -14.68
CA PRO A 19 -6.15 6.61 -13.25
C PRO A 19 -7.49 7.24 -12.86
N LEU A 20 -7.95 6.91 -11.64
CA LEU A 20 -9.07 7.61 -11.03
C LEU A 20 -8.68 9.06 -10.73
N THR A 21 -9.59 9.99 -10.98
CA THR A 21 -9.47 11.36 -10.51
C THR A 21 -9.58 11.40 -8.99
N ARG A 22 -9.09 12.49 -8.37
CA ARG A 22 -9.24 12.68 -6.92
C ARG A 22 -10.69 12.55 -6.45
N ALA A 23 -11.65 13.06 -7.22
CA ALA A 23 -13.07 12.99 -6.87
C ALA A 23 -13.59 11.54 -6.88
N GLU A 24 -13.22 10.75 -7.90
CA GLU A 24 -13.61 9.33 -7.99
C GLU A 24 -12.96 8.49 -6.88
N VAL A 25 -11.68 8.73 -6.55
CA VAL A 25 -11.02 8.08 -5.41
C VAL A 25 -11.75 8.38 -4.11
N MET A 26 -12.09 9.65 -3.88
CA MET A 26 -12.83 10.03 -2.67
C MET A 26 -14.23 9.42 -2.63
N ALA A 27 -14.90 9.27 -3.77
CA ALA A 27 -16.20 8.60 -3.83
C ALA A 27 -16.10 7.13 -3.40
N VAL A 28 -15.11 6.40 -3.93
CA VAL A 28 -14.85 5.00 -3.53
C VAL A 28 -14.45 4.89 -2.06
N ALA A 29 -13.60 5.79 -1.57
CA ALA A 29 -13.12 5.76 -0.18
C ALA A 29 -14.21 6.06 0.87
N ASN A 30 -15.29 6.74 0.46
CA ASN A 30 -16.44 7.05 1.32
C ASN A 30 -17.60 6.05 1.19
N GLU A 31 -17.41 4.95 0.45
CA GLU A 31 -18.43 3.91 0.38
C GLU A 31 -18.64 3.26 1.77
N PRO A 32 -19.88 2.83 2.10
CA PRO A 32 -20.16 2.13 3.35
C PRO A 32 -19.32 0.86 3.51
N LEU A 33 -18.98 0.52 4.76
CA LEU A 33 -18.14 -0.64 5.07
C LEU A 33 -18.75 -1.97 4.60
N GLU A 34 -20.07 -2.04 4.47
CA GLU A 34 -20.80 -3.18 3.94
C GLU A 34 -20.41 -3.50 2.48
N LEU A 35 -19.88 -2.52 1.74
CA LEU A 35 -19.42 -2.68 0.36
C LEU A 35 -17.93 -3.02 0.21
N VAL A 36 -17.21 -3.20 1.33
CA VAL A 36 -15.81 -3.66 1.28
C VAL A 36 -15.63 -4.95 0.46
N PRO A 37 -16.52 -5.96 0.53
CA PRO A 37 -16.41 -7.14 -0.32
C PRO A 37 -16.45 -6.83 -1.82
N ASP A 38 -17.33 -5.91 -2.24
CA ASP A 38 -17.45 -5.48 -3.64
C ASP A 38 -16.20 -4.70 -4.10
N LEU A 39 -15.68 -3.83 -3.22
CA LEU A 39 -14.43 -3.08 -3.45
C LEU A 39 -13.24 -4.03 -3.62
N VAL A 40 -13.09 -5.02 -2.73
CA VAL A 40 -12.03 -6.03 -2.83
C VAL A 40 -12.17 -6.85 -4.11
N GLY A 41 -13.41 -7.21 -4.48
CA GLY A 41 -13.69 -7.91 -5.74
C GLY A 41 -13.26 -7.09 -6.98
N LEU A 42 -13.58 -5.80 -7.00
CA LEU A 42 -13.13 -4.89 -8.07
C LEU A 42 -11.60 -4.74 -8.08
N ALA A 43 -10.99 -4.49 -6.91
CA ALA A 43 -9.54 -4.36 -6.77
C ALA A 43 -8.82 -5.62 -7.28
N HIS A 44 -9.36 -6.81 -7.03
CA HIS A 44 -8.82 -8.06 -7.53
C HIS A 44 -8.90 -8.17 -9.07
N ARG A 45 -10.04 -7.80 -9.68
CA ARG A 45 -10.18 -7.78 -11.16
C ARG A 45 -9.19 -6.81 -11.80
N VAL A 46 -9.04 -5.62 -11.21
CA VAL A 46 -8.03 -4.62 -11.64
C VAL A 46 -6.63 -5.22 -11.51
N ARG A 47 -6.25 -5.74 -10.34
CA ARG A 47 -4.93 -6.36 -10.14
C ARG A 47 -4.66 -7.47 -11.15
N LEU A 48 -5.58 -8.39 -11.40
CA LEU A 48 -5.40 -9.45 -12.40
C LEU A 48 -5.18 -8.90 -13.81
N GLN A 49 -5.94 -7.87 -14.20
CA GLN A 49 -5.83 -7.26 -15.53
C GLN A 49 -4.46 -6.59 -15.78
N TYR A 50 -3.81 -6.06 -14.74
CA TYR A 50 -2.55 -5.33 -14.85
C TYR A 50 -1.32 -6.14 -14.42
N CYS A 51 -1.46 -7.07 -13.49
CA CYS A 51 -0.35 -7.79 -12.86
C CYS A 51 -0.38 -9.31 -13.11
N GLY A 52 -1.44 -9.85 -13.72
CA GLY A 52 -1.61 -11.29 -13.90
C GLY A 52 -1.97 -12.04 -12.61
N ASP A 53 -1.93 -13.36 -12.71
CA ASP A 53 -2.31 -14.31 -11.64
C ASP A 53 -1.13 -14.75 -10.76
N THR A 54 0.06 -14.18 -10.98
CA THR A 54 1.26 -14.45 -10.18
C THR A 54 1.45 -13.44 -9.05
N VAL A 55 2.34 -13.78 -8.11
CA VAL A 55 2.80 -12.90 -7.04
C VAL A 55 4.32 -12.78 -7.09
N GLU A 56 4.84 -11.60 -6.79
CA GLU A 56 6.27 -11.34 -6.65
C GLU A 56 6.67 -11.45 -5.17
N LEU A 57 7.83 -12.04 -4.90
CA LEU A 57 8.36 -12.22 -3.56
C LEU A 57 9.67 -11.45 -3.45
N GLU A 58 9.67 -10.44 -2.58
CA GLU A 58 10.82 -9.59 -2.33
C GLU A 58 11.27 -9.71 -0.88
N SER A 59 12.57 -9.85 -0.67
CA SER A 59 13.18 -9.88 0.67
C SER A 59 13.95 -8.58 0.89
N LEU A 60 13.73 -7.97 2.05
CA LEU A 60 14.42 -6.77 2.48
C LEU A 60 15.09 -7.03 3.82
N ILE A 61 16.33 -6.59 3.94
CA ILE A 61 17.06 -6.53 5.21
C ILE A 61 17.44 -5.08 5.50
N ASN A 62 17.46 -4.74 6.79
CA ASN A 62 17.95 -3.44 7.22
C ASN A 62 19.48 -3.46 7.14
N ALA A 63 20.05 -2.75 6.15
CA ALA A 63 21.50 -2.58 6.07
C ALA A 63 22.07 -1.80 7.26
N LYS A 64 21.25 -1.02 7.95
CA LYS A 64 21.50 -0.31 9.21
C LYS A 64 20.17 -0.20 9.95
N SER A 65 20.17 -0.24 11.28
CA SER A 65 18.95 -0.11 12.08
C SER A 65 19.08 0.89 13.22
N GLY A 66 18.02 1.67 13.44
CA GLY A 66 17.90 2.59 14.55
C GLY A 66 18.78 3.86 14.42
N ALA A 67 18.73 4.69 15.48
CA ALA A 67 19.43 5.97 15.56
C ALA A 67 19.16 6.92 14.37
N CYS A 68 17.96 6.83 13.77
CA CYS A 68 17.55 7.74 12.70
C CYS A 68 17.25 9.12 13.30
N PRO A 69 17.83 10.22 12.79
CA PRO A 69 17.66 11.56 13.36
C PRO A 69 16.27 12.15 13.10
N GLU A 70 15.53 11.61 12.12
CA GLU A 70 14.19 12.03 11.75
C GLU A 70 13.19 11.77 12.88
N ASP A 71 12.12 12.56 12.96
CA ASP A 71 11.11 12.55 14.03
C ASP A 71 9.77 11.94 13.60
N CYS A 72 9.81 11.00 12.65
CA CYS A 72 8.62 10.30 12.18
C CYS A 72 7.92 9.56 13.33
N ALA A 73 6.76 10.05 13.76
CA ALA A 73 6.03 9.56 14.95
C ALA A 73 5.61 8.08 14.89
N PHE A 74 5.57 7.48 13.70
CA PHE A 74 5.22 6.08 13.49
C PHE A 74 6.44 5.16 13.33
N CYS A 75 7.65 5.71 13.20
CA CYS A 75 8.84 4.94 12.85
C CYS A 75 9.57 4.46 14.10
N SER A 76 9.74 3.15 14.25
CA SER A 76 10.48 2.57 15.37
C SER A 76 11.96 2.95 15.39
N GLN A 77 12.53 3.36 14.26
CA GLN A 77 13.97 3.66 14.15
C GLN A 77 14.36 5.09 14.56
N SER A 78 13.38 5.97 14.79
CA SER A 78 13.61 7.36 15.17
C SER A 78 14.27 7.45 16.56
N VAL A 79 15.33 8.25 16.66
CA VAL A 79 16.02 8.53 17.94
C VAL A 79 15.19 9.42 18.88
N LYS A 80 14.06 9.96 18.42
CA LYS A 80 13.18 10.80 19.23
C LYS A 80 12.27 10.00 20.17
N PHE A 81 12.14 8.70 19.95
CA PHE A 81 11.23 7.83 20.68
C PHE A 81 11.97 6.59 21.19
N ASP A 82 11.60 6.12 22.39
CA ASP A 82 12.10 4.86 22.93
C ASP A 82 11.17 3.72 22.51
N THR A 83 11.64 2.88 21.58
CA THR A 83 10.83 1.88 20.87
C THR A 83 11.34 0.45 21.05
N GLY A 84 12.49 0.28 21.71
CA GLY A 84 13.15 -1.02 21.89
C GLY A 84 13.65 -1.67 20.60
N VAL A 85 13.78 -0.93 19.49
CA VAL A 85 14.36 -1.47 18.25
C VAL A 85 15.84 -1.80 18.43
N ASP A 86 16.29 -2.90 17.81
CA ASP A 86 17.71 -3.22 17.75
C ASP A 86 18.47 -2.13 16.99
N VAL A 87 19.49 -1.56 17.64
CA VAL A 87 20.32 -0.50 17.07
C VAL A 87 21.67 -1.07 16.68
N TYR A 88 22.01 -0.96 15.40
CA TYR A 88 23.30 -1.39 14.87
C TYR A 88 23.75 -0.51 13.71
N ALA A 89 25.07 -0.49 13.48
CA ALA A 89 25.68 0.27 12.40
C ALA A 89 25.39 -0.36 11.02
N PHE A 90 26.10 0.06 9.98
CA PHE A 90 25.99 -0.65 8.71
C PHE A 90 26.51 -2.09 8.87
N LEU A 91 25.78 -3.04 8.29
CA LEU A 91 26.22 -4.42 8.14
C LEU A 91 27.47 -4.48 7.27
N ASP A 92 28.35 -5.44 7.55
CA ASP A 92 29.47 -5.74 6.68
C ASP A 92 28.98 -6.45 5.41
N LEU A 93 29.72 -6.33 4.30
CA LEU A 93 29.34 -6.96 3.02
C LEU A 93 29.19 -8.49 3.10
N GLY A 94 29.82 -9.15 4.07
CA GLY A 94 29.68 -10.60 4.29
C GLY A 94 28.41 -11.00 5.05
N GLU A 95 27.66 -10.02 5.58
CA GLU A 95 26.42 -10.20 6.34
C GLU A 95 25.18 -9.83 5.53
N VAL A 96 25.36 -9.40 4.28
CA VAL A 96 24.31 -9.01 3.31
C VAL A 96 24.05 -10.14 2.32
#